data_AF-A0A177QEQ8-F1
#
_entry.id   AF-A0A177QEQ8-F1
#
_cell.length_a   1.000
_cell.length_b   1.000
_cell.length_c   1.000
_cell.angle_alpha   90.00
_cell.angle_beta   90.00
_cell.angle_gamma   90.00
#
_symmetry.space_group_name_H-M   'P 1'
#
loop_
_entity.id
_entity.type
_entity.pdbx_description
1 polymer ?
#
loop_
_entity_poly.entity_id
_entity_poly.type
_entity_poly.pdbx_seq_one_letter_code
_entity_poly.pdbx_strand_id
1 'polypeptide(L)' 'MDGLVVPEWMAQKLNSPNVRVRLRALEAWAQTAPPGAVDPFILAFEDKDERVRALAQQLIEQDWARKAAEEK' A
#
# COMPACT_ATOMS: atom_id res chain seq x y z
N MET A 1 5.44 -8.57 -17.56
CA MET A 1 5.16 -7.96 -16.25
C MET A 1 3.70 -8.23 -16.01
N ASP A 2 3.38 -9.16 -15.10
CA ASP A 2 2.01 -9.30 -14.64
C ASP A 2 1.60 -7.97 -14.00
N GLY A 3 0.38 -7.51 -14.29
CA GLY A 3 -0.11 -6.22 -13.80
C GLY A 3 -0.21 -6.19 -12.26
N LEU A 4 -0.29 -4.99 -11.70
CA LEU A 4 -0.51 -4.80 -10.26
C LEU A 4 -1.80 -5.49 -9.82
N VAL A 5 -1.72 -6.31 -8.77
CA VAL A 5 -2.87 -6.97 -8.15
C VAL A 5 -3.42 -6.06 -7.04
N VAL A 6 -4.37 -5.22 -7.41
CA VAL A 6 -5.05 -4.31 -6.48
C VAL A 6 -6.53 -4.70 -6.41
N PRO A 7 -7.04 -5.15 -5.25
CA PRO A 7 -8.47 -5.44 -5.10
C PRO A 7 -9.32 -4.19 -5.35
N GLU A 8 -10.51 -4.39 -5.94
CA GLU A 8 -11.40 -3.29 -6.34
C GLU A 8 -11.70 -2.32 -5.19
N TRP A 9 -11.95 -2.83 -3.98
CA TRP A 9 -12.22 -1.98 -2.83
C TRP A 9 -11.02 -1.08 -2.48
N MET A 10 -9.80 -1.58 -2.66
CA MET A 10 -8.57 -0.84 -2.36
C MET A 10 -8.34 0.23 -3.43
N ALA A 11 -8.52 -0.10 -4.71
CA ALA A 11 -8.48 0.86 -5.81
C ALA A 11 -9.51 1.99 -5.60
N GLN A 12 -10.74 1.65 -5.20
CA GLN A 12 -11.78 2.63 -4.89
C GLN A 12 -11.35 3.57 -3.76
N LYS A 13 -10.74 3.06 -2.68
CA LYS A 13 -10.28 3.93 -1.57
C LYS A 13 -9.13 4.83 -2.00
N LEU A 14 -8.20 4.35 -2.81
CA LEU A 14 -7.11 5.17 -3.35
C LEU A 14 -7.59 6.24 -4.33
N ASN A 15 -8.75 6.07 -4.97
CA ASN A 15 -9.34 7.14 -5.79
C ASN A 15 -10.14 8.17 -4.97
N SER A 16 -10.22 8.03 -3.64
CA SER A 16 -10.97 8.97 -2.80
C SER A 16 -10.41 10.40 -2.90
N PRO A 17 -11.28 11.42 -3.02
CA PRO A 17 -10.84 12.82 -2.99
C PRO A 17 -10.23 13.20 -1.64
N ASN A 18 -10.61 12.51 -0.55
CA ASN A 18 -10.13 12.77 0.79
C ASN A 18 -8.82 12.01 1.07
N VAL A 19 -7.73 12.75 1.26
CA VAL A 19 -6.40 12.21 1.57
C VAL A 19 -6.40 11.29 2.79
N ARG A 20 -7.19 11.58 3.83
CA ARG A 20 -7.23 10.76 5.05
C ARG A 20 -7.81 9.37 4.77
N VAL A 21 -8.69 9.24 3.78
CA VAL A 21 -9.23 7.94 3.36
C VAL A 21 -8.15 7.12 2.66
N ARG A 22 -7.34 7.76 1.80
CA ARG A 22 -6.25 7.08 1.08
C ARG A 22 -5.17 6.58 2.03
N LEU A 23 -4.72 7.44 2.95
CA LEU A 23 -3.74 7.07 3.99
C LEU A 23 -4.23 5.89 4.83
N ARG A 24 -5.46 5.96 5.34
CA ARG A 24 -6.06 4.87 6.15
C ARG A 24 -6.21 3.57 5.36
N ALA A 25 -6.47 3.65 4.05
CA ALA A 25 -6.55 2.46 3.22
C ALA A 25 -5.20 1.74 3.13
N LEU A 26 -4.10 2.48 2.97
CA LEU A 26 -2.75 1.92 2.97
C LEU A 26 -2.39 1.33 4.33
N GLU A 27 -2.68 2.02 5.43
CA GLU A 27 -2.46 1.51 6.79
C GLU A 27 -3.26 0.24 7.07
N ALA A 28 -4.52 0.19 6.64
CA ALA A 28 -5.38 -0.99 6.82
C ALA A 28 -4.87 -2.17 5.97
N TRP A 29 -4.41 -1.90 4.75
CA TRP A 29 -3.80 -2.91 3.90
C TRP A 29 -2.54 -3.50 4.56
N ALA A 30 -1.64 -2.67 5.07
CA ALA A 30 -0.42 -3.15 5.76
C ALA A 30 -0.70 -4.09 6.95
N GLN A 31 -1.80 -3.84 7.68
CA GLN A 31 -2.19 -4.65 8.83
C GLN A 31 -2.85 -5.98 8.46
N THR A 32 -3.50 -6.05 7.30
CA THR A 32 -4.41 -7.17 6.96
C THR A 32 -3.96 -7.99 5.76
N ALA A 33 -3.12 -7.43 4.90
CA ALA A 33 -2.68 -8.07 3.68
C ALA A 33 -1.57 -9.08 3.94
N PRO A 34 -1.51 -10.15 3.12
CA PRO A 34 -0.40 -11.09 3.15
C PRO A 34 0.96 -10.39 3.00
N PRO A 35 2.01 -10.91 3.66
CA PRO A 35 3.40 -10.54 3.44
C PRO A 35 3.77 -10.55 1.96
N GLY A 36 4.42 -9.49 1.47
CA GLY A 36 4.77 -9.34 0.06
C GLY A 36 3.68 -8.71 -0.82
N ALA A 37 2.48 -8.45 -0.30
CA ALA A 37 1.39 -7.84 -1.07
C ALA A 37 1.57 -6.32 -1.22
N VAL A 38 2.60 -5.89 -1.94
CA VAL A 38 3.01 -4.47 -2.02
C VAL A 38 2.34 -3.69 -3.15
N ASP A 39 1.55 -4.33 -4.01
CA ASP A 39 0.99 -3.71 -5.22
C ASP A 39 0.16 -2.45 -4.95
N PRO A 40 -0.70 -2.37 -3.91
CA PRO A 40 -1.38 -1.12 -3.57
C PRO A 40 -0.45 0.00 -3.10
N PHE A 41 0.70 -0.33 -2.52
CA PHE A 41 1.72 0.66 -2.15
C PHE A 41 2.45 1.17 -3.40
N ILE A 42 2.73 0.29 -4.37
CA ILE A 42 3.32 0.68 -5.65
C ILE A 42 2.39 1.67 -6.38
N LEU A 43 1.09 1.36 -6.46
CA LEU A 43 0.10 2.26 -7.07
C LEU A 43 0.05 3.63 -6.37
N ALA A 44 0.22 3.66 -5.04
CA ALA A 44 0.18 4.89 -4.26
C ALA A 44 1.36 5.86 -4.52
N PHE A 45 2.41 5.44 -5.24
CA PHE A 45 3.46 6.36 -5.69
C PHE A 45 2.99 7.36 -6.75
N GLU A 46 1.88 7.08 -7.45
CA GLU A 46 1.27 8.02 -8.39
C GLU A 46 0.34 9.04 -7.70
N ASP A 47 0.18 8.96 -6.38
CA ASP A 47 -0.70 9.86 -5.64
C ASP A 47 -0.22 11.31 -5.69
N LYS A 48 -1.16 12.24 -5.88
CA LYS A 48 -0.88 13.68 -5.90
C LYS A 48 -0.40 14.22 -4.55
N ASP A 49 -0.79 13.61 -3.43
CA ASP A 49 -0.42 14.05 -2.09
C ASP A 49 0.88 13.37 -1.63
N GLU A 50 1.88 14.18 -1.30
CA GLU A 50 3.20 13.68 -0.90
C GLU A 50 3.15 12.76 0.32
N ARG A 51 2.23 12.98 1.25
CA ARG A 51 2.12 12.13 2.45
C ARG A 51 1.70 10.72 2.10
N VAL A 52 0.89 10.56 1.05
CA VAL A 52 0.46 9.24 0.56
C VAL A 52 1.65 8.52 -0.06
N ARG A 53 2.44 9.21 -0.89
CA ARG A 53 3.66 8.65 -1.49
C ARG A 53 4.71 8.27 -0.44
N ALA A 54 4.94 9.14 0.55
CA ALA A 54 5.88 8.88 1.64
C ALA A 54 5.45 7.68 2.50
N LEU A 55 4.16 7.59 2.84
CA LEU A 55 3.62 6.44 3.57
C LEU A 55 3.77 5.15 2.76
N ALA A 56 3.52 5.17 1.46
CA ALA A 56 3.67 4.01 0.60
C ALA A 56 5.10 3.45 0.64
N GLN A 57 6.12 4.32 0.54
CA GLN A 57 7.52 3.92 0.69
C GLN A 57 7.77 3.26 2.06
N GLN A 58 7.34 3.90 3.15
CA GLN A 58 7.53 3.36 4.50
C GLN A 58 6.88 1.99 4.69
N LEU A 59 5.72 1.76 4.09
CA LEU A 59 5.01 0.50 4.18
C LEU A 59 5.67 -0.62 3.36
N ILE A 60 6.29 -0.30 2.23
CA ILE A 60 7.11 -1.26 1.46
C ILE A 60 8.32 -1.71 2.28
N GLU A 61 9.02 -0.77 2.91
CA GLU A 61 10.17 -1.08 3.79
C GLU A 61 9.75 -1.98 4.96
N GLN A 62 8.61 -1.69 5.59
CA GLN A 62 8.04 -2.50 6.67
C GLN A 62 7.63 -3.90 6.19
N ASP A 63 7.00 -4.02 5.02
CA ASP A 63 6.58 -5.30 4.48
C ASP A 63 7.79 -6.19 4.16
N TRP A 64 8.85 -5.62 3.59
CA TRP A 64 10.10 -6.34 3.36
C TRP A 64 10.75 -6.81 4.65
N ALA A 65 10.74 -5.99 5.71
CA ALA A 65 11.25 -6.38 7.02
C ALA A 65 10.40 -7.51 7.63
N ARG A 66 9.07 -7.46 7.50
CA ARG A 66 8.15 -8.52 7.94
C ARG A 66 8.42 -9.83 7.20
N LYS A 67 8.51 -9.79 5.87
CA LYS A 67 8.77 -10.95 5.03
C LYS A 67 10.11 -11.62 5.40
N ALA A 68 11.17 -10.83 5.61
CA ALA A 68 12.47 -11.36 6.03
C ALA A 68 12.46 -12.04 7.41
N ALA A 69 11.52 -11.68 8.29
CA ALA A 69 11.34 -12.33 9.58
C ALA A 69 10.55 -13.64 9.49
N GLU A 70 9.67 -13.80 8.49
CA GLU A 70 8.88 -15.01 8.28
C GLU A 70 9.64 -16.11 7.52
N GLU A 71 10.65 -15.73 6.73
CA GLU A 71 11.50 -16.67 6.00
C GLU A 71 12.63 -17.28 6.87
N LYS A 72 12.70 -16.94 8.16
CA LYS A 72 13.66 -17.48 9.15
C LYS A 72 13.06 -18.58 10.01
#